data_AF-A0A2V9CVQ9-F1
#
_entry.id   AF-A0A2V9CVQ9-F1
#
_cell.length_a   1.000
_cell.length_b   1.000
_cell.length_c   1.000
_cell.angle_alpha   90.00
_cell.angle_beta   90.00
_cell.angle_gamma   90.00
#
_symmetry.space_group_name_H-M   'P 1'
#
loop_
_entity.id
_entity.type
_entity.pdbx_description
1 polymer ?
#
loop_
_entity_poly.entity_id
_entity_poly.type
_entity_poly.pdbx_seq_one_letter_code
_entity_poly.pdbx_strand_id
1 'polypeptide(L)'
;MKEITPQMATMLKTGQFARTACPALLFAIVCAVGSAVWAQSNAITITLTGQSMIRSDIRVTAPAEVPVIQALLKGDVIFTNLESAVAEKGETIQEGRGFLTPPEALDALKTCGFNLLALSGNHAFDLRVTGIRNTLREADKRKMVHAGTGNNLGAAVAPGYLHTPKGTVALIASASGLITPGGSATADRPGVNELRVEAGDKENEATDDLPGAPANTPNLEDSQRILQSIRDARQHADLVIVYQHNHVFGNHSFATIFTEGMEERLAPNDWLKKWTHEEID
;
A
#
# COMPACT_ATOMS: atom_id res chain seq x y z
N MET A 1 -72.03 64.75 -27.26
CA MET A 1 -72.27 65.89 -26.32
C MET A 1 -70.94 66.56 -26.08
N LYS A 2 -70.81 67.88 -26.34
CA LYS A 2 -69.66 68.78 -26.04
C LYS A 2 -68.30 68.33 -26.65
N GLU A 3 -67.67 69.07 -27.58
CA GLU A 3 -67.04 70.40 -27.45
C GLU A 3 -65.84 70.38 -26.47
N ILE A 4 -64.71 71.07 -26.65
CA ILE A 4 -64.41 72.35 -27.35
C ILE A 4 -63.10 72.26 -28.18
N THR A 5 -62.83 73.25 -29.05
CA THR A 5 -61.72 73.36 -30.02
C THR A 5 -60.46 74.12 -29.46
N PRO A 6 -59.55 74.86 -30.18
CA PRO A 6 -58.10 74.66 -30.01
C PRO A 6 -57.25 75.91 -29.63
N GLN A 7 -55.93 75.74 -29.51
CA GLN A 7 -54.85 76.75 -29.70
C GLN A 7 -53.69 76.06 -30.46
N MET A 8 -53.02 76.62 -31.49
CA MET A 8 -52.22 77.87 -31.60
C MET A 8 -50.97 77.85 -30.69
N ALA A 9 -49.72 78.01 -31.16
CA ALA A 9 -49.15 78.14 -32.53
C ALA A 9 -47.78 77.37 -32.58
N THR A 10 -46.71 77.58 -33.37
CA THR A 10 -46.18 78.69 -34.22
C THR A 10 -45.26 78.10 -35.33
N MET A 11 -44.68 78.93 -36.21
CA MET A 11 -43.73 78.55 -37.29
C MET A 11 -42.23 78.75 -36.95
N LEU A 12 -41.37 78.34 -37.92
CA LEU A 12 -39.93 78.60 -38.11
C LEU A 12 -38.99 77.62 -37.36
N LYS A 13 -38.02 76.94 -38.02
CA LYS A 13 -36.83 77.42 -38.77
C LYS A 13 -35.87 78.20 -37.86
N THR A 14 -34.54 77.96 -37.83
CA THR A 14 -33.66 77.28 -38.80
C THR A 14 -32.35 76.83 -38.11
N GLY A 15 -31.54 75.99 -38.78
CA GLY A 15 -30.09 75.91 -38.50
C GLY A 15 -29.54 74.51 -38.20
N GLN A 16 -28.82 73.94 -39.18
CA GLN A 16 -27.79 72.93 -38.88
C GLN A 16 -26.48 73.67 -38.59
N PHE A 17 -25.79 73.34 -37.49
CA PHE A 17 -24.34 73.53 -37.39
C PHE A 17 -23.70 72.41 -36.56
N ALA A 18 -22.42 72.16 -36.86
CA ALA A 18 -21.57 71.06 -36.45
C ALA A 18 -21.87 70.40 -35.08
N ARG A 19 -22.09 69.08 -35.10
CA ARG A 19 -21.79 68.23 -33.93
C ARG A 19 -20.28 68.08 -33.81
N THR A 20 -19.70 68.60 -32.72
CA THR A 20 -18.33 68.27 -32.32
C THR A 20 -18.25 66.81 -31.89
N ALA A 21 -17.14 66.13 -32.22
CA ALA A 21 -16.93 64.74 -31.85
C ALA A 21 -16.54 64.63 -30.37
N CYS A 22 -17.24 63.77 -29.62
CA CYS A 22 -16.82 63.31 -28.30
C CYS A 22 -16.56 61.80 -28.40
N PRO A 23 -15.30 61.33 -28.36
CA PRO A 23 -15.00 59.90 -28.45
C PRO A 23 -15.43 59.21 -27.16
N ALA A 24 -16.54 58.49 -27.20
CA ALA A 24 -16.99 57.66 -26.08
C ALA A 24 -15.94 56.59 -25.79
N LEU A 25 -15.32 56.64 -24.61
CA LEU A 25 -14.25 55.74 -24.22
C LEU A 25 -14.82 54.34 -23.91
N LEU A 26 -14.87 53.49 -24.93
CA LEU A 26 -15.27 52.09 -24.81
C LEU A 26 -14.23 51.32 -23.97
N PHE A 27 -14.46 51.26 -22.66
CA PHE A 27 -13.78 50.34 -21.76
C PHE A 27 -14.21 48.91 -22.10
N ALA A 28 -13.49 48.29 -23.03
CA ALA A 28 -13.58 46.87 -23.30
C ALA A 28 -13.01 46.11 -22.08
N ILE A 29 -13.89 45.73 -21.15
CA ILE A 29 -13.54 44.80 -20.08
C ILE A 29 -13.28 43.44 -20.73
N VAL A 30 -12.02 43.21 -21.09
CA VAL A 30 -11.53 41.87 -21.44
C VAL A 30 -11.56 41.07 -20.14
N CYS A 31 -12.65 40.33 -19.93
CA CYS A 31 -12.72 39.27 -18.95
C CYS A 31 -11.73 38.17 -19.36
N ALA A 32 -10.47 38.37 -19.00
CA ALA A 32 -9.45 37.33 -19.06
C ALA A 32 -9.86 36.25 -18.06
N VAL A 33 -10.62 35.26 -18.55
CA VAL A 33 -10.87 34.00 -17.85
C VAL A 33 -9.56 33.22 -17.86
N GLY A 34 -8.61 33.69 -17.05
CA GLY A 34 -7.42 32.94 -16.72
C GLY A 34 -7.88 31.69 -16.00
N SER A 35 -7.88 30.56 -16.70
CA SER A 35 -8.05 29.25 -16.09
C SER A 35 -7.10 29.18 -14.91
N ALA A 36 -7.64 29.12 -13.70
CA ALA A 36 -6.84 28.93 -12.51
C ALA A 36 -6.17 27.56 -12.62
N VAL A 37 -4.91 27.54 -13.08
CA VAL A 37 -4.07 26.36 -13.09
C VAL A 37 -3.68 26.10 -11.64
N TRP A 38 -4.61 25.47 -10.91
CA TRP A 38 -4.37 24.95 -9.57
C TRP A 38 -3.13 24.07 -9.66
N ALA A 39 -2.05 24.47 -8.99
CA ALA A 39 -0.81 23.71 -8.99
C ALA A 39 -1.10 22.32 -8.43
N GLN A 40 -1.07 21.32 -9.31
CA GLN A 40 -1.40 19.95 -8.93
C GLN A 40 -0.34 19.45 -7.95
N SER A 41 -0.76 18.96 -6.79
CA SER A 41 0.17 18.63 -5.72
C SER A 41 1.07 17.45 -6.12
N ASN A 42 2.37 17.69 -6.14
CA ASN A 42 3.40 16.67 -6.32
C ASN A 42 3.54 15.75 -5.09
N ALA A 43 2.81 15.99 -4.01
CA ALA A 43 2.82 15.09 -2.85
C ALA A 43 2.13 13.76 -3.18
N ILE A 44 2.90 12.66 -3.08
CA ILE A 44 2.39 11.29 -3.13
C ILE A 44 1.48 11.08 -1.90
N THR A 45 0.25 10.63 -2.13
CA THR A 45 -0.69 10.24 -1.06
C THR A 45 -0.73 8.72 -0.92
N ILE A 46 -0.67 8.25 0.33
CA ILE A 46 -0.48 6.85 0.67
C ILE A 46 -1.57 6.43 1.66
N THR A 47 -2.34 5.39 1.31
CA THR A 47 -3.14 4.63 2.27
C THR A 47 -2.35 3.38 2.65
N LEU A 48 -2.01 3.26 3.94
CA LEU A 48 -1.45 2.03 4.53
C LEU A 48 -2.57 1.26 5.24
N THR A 49 -2.59 -0.07 5.06
CA THR A 49 -3.47 -0.97 5.81
C THR A 49 -2.66 -2.15 6.38
N GLY A 50 -3.25 -2.87 7.33
CA GLY A 50 -2.63 -4.05 7.94
C GLY A 50 -2.69 -5.31 7.06
N GLN A 51 -2.61 -6.47 7.72
CA GLN A 51 -2.75 -7.80 7.10
C GLN A 51 -4.14 -8.00 6.49
N SER A 52 -4.17 -8.31 5.19
CA SER A 52 -5.36 -8.75 4.49
C SER A 52 -5.53 -10.25 4.67
N MET A 53 -6.24 -10.62 5.73
CA MET A 53 -6.73 -11.98 5.99
C MET A 53 -7.86 -12.40 5.02
N ILE A 54 -7.79 -11.97 3.75
CA ILE A 54 -8.82 -12.27 2.74
C ILE A 54 -8.70 -13.73 2.27
N ARG A 55 -9.83 -14.45 2.34
CA ARG A 55 -9.94 -15.89 2.01
C ARG A 55 -11.07 -16.21 1.02
N SER A 56 -11.71 -15.20 0.44
CA SER A 56 -12.75 -15.34 -0.58
C SER A 56 -12.84 -14.07 -1.43
N ASP A 57 -13.47 -14.16 -2.60
CA ASP A 57 -13.80 -12.98 -3.40
C ASP A 57 -14.97 -12.20 -2.77
N ILE A 58 -14.65 -11.11 -2.05
CA ILE A 58 -15.67 -10.26 -1.41
C ILE A 58 -16.60 -9.56 -2.42
N ARG A 59 -16.28 -9.51 -3.71
CA ARG A 59 -17.21 -9.03 -4.76
C ARG A 59 -18.35 -10.01 -4.99
N VAL A 60 -18.19 -11.27 -4.58
CA VAL A 60 -19.22 -12.32 -4.63
C VAL A 60 -19.82 -12.54 -3.24
N THR A 61 -19.00 -12.60 -2.19
CA THR A 61 -19.47 -12.93 -0.83
C THR A 61 -20.00 -11.74 -0.03
N ALA A 62 -19.58 -10.50 -0.35
CA ALA A 62 -19.99 -9.28 0.35
C ALA A 62 -20.05 -8.04 -0.60
N PRO A 63 -20.77 -8.09 -1.74
CA PRO A 63 -20.72 -7.06 -2.78
C PRO A 63 -21.10 -5.64 -2.32
N ALA A 64 -21.90 -5.50 -1.26
CA ALA A 64 -22.28 -4.21 -0.69
C ALA A 64 -21.09 -3.50 0.01
N GLU A 65 -20.12 -4.25 0.52
CA GLU A 65 -18.97 -3.70 1.26
C GLU A 65 -17.87 -3.18 0.33
N VAL A 66 -17.79 -3.71 -0.89
CA VAL A 66 -16.80 -3.29 -1.90
C VAL A 66 -16.78 -1.76 -2.13
N PRO A 67 -17.91 -1.07 -2.42
CA PRO A 67 -17.92 0.39 -2.56
C PRO A 67 -17.60 1.14 -1.26
N VAL A 68 -17.88 0.57 -0.07
CA VAL A 68 -17.53 1.15 1.23
C VAL A 68 -16.01 1.12 1.43
N ILE A 69 -15.40 -0.03 1.18
CA ILE A 69 -13.94 -0.21 1.22
C ILE A 69 -13.27 0.68 0.18
N GLN A 70 -13.76 0.71 -1.06
CA GLN A 70 -13.28 1.62 -2.11
C GLN A 70 -13.39 3.10 -1.73
N ALA A 71 -14.38 3.51 -0.92
CA ALA A 71 -14.51 4.89 -0.46
C ALA A 71 -13.43 5.29 0.55
N LEU A 72 -13.00 4.34 1.41
CA LEU A 72 -11.95 4.54 2.41
C LEU A 72 -10.54 4.50 1.81
N LEU A 73 -10.30 3.63 0.82
CA LEU A 73 -8.98 3.44 0.20
C LEU A 73 -8.73 4.50 -0.88
N LYS A 74 -7.96 5.54 -0.56
CA LYS A 74 -7.61 6.66 -1.45
C LYS A 74 -6.13 7.01 -1.38
N GLY A 75 -5.45 6.98 -2.53
CA GLY A 75 -4.05 7.40 -2.64
C GLY A 75 -3.50 7.19 -4.05
N ASP A 76 -2.30 7.70 -4.32
CA ASP A 76 -1.47 7.21 -5.43
C ASP A 76 -0.91 5.81 -5.10
N VAL A 77 -0.68 5.55 -3.80
CA VAL A 77 -0.29 4.23 -3.25
C VAL A 77 -1.36 3.75 -2.28
N ILE A 78 -1.77 2.49 -2.42
CA ILE A 78 -2.73 1.81 -1.55
C ILE A 78 -2.15 0.44 -1.22
N PHE A 79 -1.61 0.32 0.01
CA PHE A 79 -0.82 -0.80 0.49
C PHE A 79 -1.62 -1.75 1.39
N THR A 80 -1.34 -3.05 1.28
CA THR A 80 -1.70 -4.07 2.28
C THR A 80 -0.66 -5.20 2.29
N ASN A 81 -0.65 -6.02 3.33
CA ASN A 81 -0.02 -7.33 3.30
C ASN A 81 -1.03 -8.39 2.85
N LEU A 82 -0.65 -9.34 2.00
CA LEU A 82 -1.46 -10.52 1.70
C LEU A 82 -0.96 -11.70 2.55
N GLU A 83 -1.71 -12.00 3.62
CA GLU A 83 -1.39 -13.09 4.55
C GLU A 83 -1.43 -14.47 3.87
N SER A 84 -2.46 -14.66 3.04
CA SER A 84 -2.84 -15.97 2.52
C SER A 84 -1.99 -16.43 1.33
N ALA A 85 -1.51 -17.67 1.37
CA ALA A 85 -1.00 -18.33 0.17
C ALA A 85 -2.14 -18.55 -0.85
N VAL A 86 -1.89 -18.25 -2.12
CA VAL A 86 -2.89 -18.46 -3.19
C VAL A 86 -2.95 -19.94 -3.57
N ALA A 87 -4.16 -20.49 -3.60
CA ALA A 87 -4.44 -21.86 -4.01
C ALA A 87 -5.40 -21.87 -5.21
N GLU A 88 -4.97 -22.44 -6.32
CA GLU A 88 -5.78 -22.61 -7.54
C GLU A 88 -6.78 -23.76 -7.40
N LYS A 89 -7.73 -23.84 -8.35
CA LYS A 89 -8.86 -24.77 -8.29
C LYS A 89 -8.41 -26.24 -8.26
N GLY A 90 -8.58 -26.88 -7.11
CA GLY A 90 -8.23 -28.28 -6.86
C GLY A 90 -6.93 -28.47 -6.08
N GLU A 91 -6.18 -27.40 -5.83
CA GLU A 91 -5.08 -27.42 -4.86
C GLU A 91 -5.63 -27.42 -3.42
N THR A 92 -4.92 -28.12 -2.54
CA THR A 92 -5.21 -28.17 -1.10
C THR A 92 -3.90 -28.41 -0.36
N ILE A 93 -3.84 -27.98 0.91
CA ILE A 93 -2.77 -28.42 1.81
C ILE A 93 -2.69 -29.95 1.84
N GLN A 94 -1.46 -30.45 1.93
CA GLN A 94 -1.16 -31.81 2.39
C GLN A 94 -0.70 -31.76 3.86
N GLU A 95 0.07 -30.72 4.21
CA GLU A 95 0.63 -30.44 5.52
C GLU A 95 0.73 -28.91 5.71
N GLY A 96 0.61 -28.41 6.94
CA GLY A 96 0.72 -26.98 7.25
C GLY A 96 -0.55 -26.40 7.87
N ARG A 97 -0.60 -25.07 8.04
CA ARG A 97 -1.70 -24.36 8.74
C ARG A 97 -2.92 -24.08 7.87
N GLY A 98 -2.77 -24.03 6.55
CA GLY A 98 -3.87 -23.95 5.60
C GLY A 98 -4.61 -22.61 5.52
N PHE A 99 -3.91 -21.49 5.75
CA PHE A 99 -4.46 -20.16 5.53
C PHE A 99 -4.41 -19.79 4.03
N LEU A 100 -5.23 -20.49 3.25
CA LEU A 100 -5.31 -20.36 1.80
C LEU A 100 -6.39 -19.35 1.35
N THR A 101 -6.18 -18.77 0.17
CA THR A 101 -7.14 -17.89 -0.53
C THR A 101 -7.22 -18.25 -2.03
N PRO A 102 -8.39 -18.09 -2.69
CA PRO A 102 -8.50 -18.31 -4.13
C PRO A 102 -7.92 -17.12 -4.93
N PRO A 103 -7.51 -17.31 -6.20
CA PRO A 103 -6.96 -16.22 -7.03
C PRO A 103 -7.87 -14.99 -7.16
N GLU A 104 -9.18 -15.20 -7.15
CA GLU A 104 -10.21 -14.16 -7.22
C GLU A 104 -10.21 -13.21 -6.01
N ALA A 105 -9.57 -13.59 -4.89
CA ALA A 105 -9.34 -12.67 -3.78
C ALA A 105 -8.39 -11.52 -4.17
N LEU A 106 -7.40 -11.76 -5.05
CA LEU A 106 -6.54 -10.69 -5.56
C LEU A 106 -7.29 -9.78 -6.55
N ASP A 107 -8.28 -10.31 -7.28
CA ASP A 107 -9.20 -9.46 -8.06
C ASP A 107 -10.06 -8.59 -7.16
N ALA A 108 -10.49 -9.11 -6.00
CA ALA A 108 -11.20 -8.33 -5.00
C ALA A 108 -10.33 -7.20 -4.44
N LEU A 109 -9.07 -7.49 -4.04
CA LEU A 109 -8.11 -6.48 -3.60
C LEU A 109 -7.85 -5.42 -4.69
N LYS A 110 -7.63 -5.85 -5.95
CA LYS A 110 -7.45 -4.94 -7.07
C LYS A 110 -8.68 -4.06 -7.31
N THR A 111 -9.87 -4.61 -7.13
CA THR A 111 -11.14 -3.88 -7.24
C THR A 111 -11.29 -2.86 -6.11
N CYS A 112 -10.91 -3.21 -4.88
CA CYS A 112 -10.89 -2.28 -3.73
C CYS A 112 -9.87 -1.13 -3.90
N GLY A 113 -8.88 -1.28 -4.78
CA GLY A 113 -7.93 -0.23 -5.17
C GLY A 113 -6.47 -0.54 -4.81
N PHE A 114 -6.18 -1.66 -4.14
CA PHE A 114 -4.81 -2.01 -3.74
C PHE A 114 -3.88 -2.13 -4.97
N ASN A 115 -2.70 -1.51 -4.85
CA ASN A 115 -1.69 -1.48 -5.92
C ASN A 115 -0.28 -1.88 -5.46
N LEU A 116 -0.05 -1.96 -4.15
CA LEU A 116 1.20 -2.38 -3.51
C LEU A 116 0.94 -3.47 -2.46
N LEU A 117 1.65 -4.60 -2.53
CA LEU A 117 1.45 -5.77 -1.68
C LEU A 117 2.74 -6.24 -0.99
N ALA A 118 2.76 -6.32 0.34
CA ALA A 118 3.70 -7.21 1.00
C ALA A 118 3.19 -8.65 0.88
N LEU A 119 4.06 -9.58 0.49
CA LEU A 119 3.77 -11.02 0.42
C LEU A 119 4.52 -11.83 1.47
N SER A 120 5.45 -11.20 2.21
CA SER A 120 6.12 -11.83 3.34
C SER A 120 5.15 -12.01 4.50
N GLY A 121 5.12 -13.22 5.06
CA GLY A 121 4.25 -13.58 6.17
C GLY A 121 4.47 -15.04 6.54
N ASN A 122 4.03 -15.44 7.75
CA ASN A 122 4.17 -16.82 8.18
C ASN A 122 3.29 -17.77 7.35
N HIS A 123 2.12 -17.31 6.90
CA HIS A 123 1.20 -18.12 6.08
C HIS A 123 1.54 -18.16 4.57
N ALA A 124 2.49 -17.34 4.09
CA ALA A 124 2.89 -17.31 2.68
C ALA A 124 3.40 -18.66 2.13
N PHE A 125 3.92 -19.53 3.01
CA PHE A 125 4.41 -20.88 2.65
C PHE A 125 3.44 -22.02 3.02
N ASP A 126 2.17 -21.74 3.34
CA ASP A 126 1.20 -22.78 3.74
C ASP A 126 0.85 -23.77 2.62
N LEU A 127 1.02 -23.39 1.34
CA LEU A 127 0.97 -24.30 0.18
C LEU A 127 2.38 -24.53 -0.41
N ARG A 128 3.42 -24.38 0.43
CA ARG A 128 4.84 -24.56 0.11
C ARG A 128 5.26 -23.76 -1.15
N VAL A 129 6.22 -24.28 -1.93
CA VAL A 129 6.71 -23.69 -3.18
C VAL A 129 5.60 -23.43 -4.22
N THR A 130 4.54 -24.25 -4.23
CA THR A 130 3.37 -24.06 -5.10
C THR A 130 2.63 -22.77 -4.73
N GLY A 131 2.33 -22.56 -3.45
CA GLY A 131 1.73 -21.33 -2.93
C GLY A 131 2.50 -20.08 -3.31
N ILE A 132 3.81 -20.04 -3.05
CA ILE A 132 4.68 -18.91 -3.42
C ILE A 132 4.56 -18.61 -4.94
N ARG A 133 4.67 -19.62 -5.80
CA ARG A 133 4.58 -19.45 -7.26
C ARG A 133 3.20 -19.03 -7.74
N ASN A 134 2.14 -19.41 -7.03
CA ASN A 134 0.76 -19.05 -7.36
C ASN A 134 0.46 -17.62 -6.91
N THR A 135 0.87 -17.22 -5.71
CA THR A 135 0.75 -15.84 -5.22
C THR A 135 1.50 -14.85 -6.11
N LEU A 136 2.76 -15.13 -6.45
CA LEU A 136 3.56 -14.30 -7.36
C LEU A 136 2.90 -14.16 -8.73
N ARG A 137 2.55 -15.28 -9.38
CA ARG A 137 1.90 -15.30 -10.70
C ARG A 137 0.61 -14.51 -10.73
N GLU A 138 -0.25 -14.68 -9.73
CA GLU A 138 -1.56 -14.06 -9.69
C GLU A 138 -1.50 -12.57 -9.30
N ALA A 139 -0.44 -12.11 -8.60
CA ALA A 139 -0.14 -10.70 -8.40
C ALA A 139 0.40 -10.03 -9.68
N ASP A 140 1.38 -10.65 -10.34
CA ASP A 140 1.99 -10.19 -11.61
C ASP A 140 0.93 -10.01 -12.71
N LYS A 141 0.08 -11.03 -12.89
CA LYS A 141 -1.06 -11.06 -13.81
C LYS A 141 -2.03 -9.89 -13.63
N ARG A 142 -2.18 -9.39 -12.40
CA ARG A 142 -3.05 -8.25 -12.03
C ARG A 142 -2.31 -6.91 -11.97
N LYS A 143 -1.01 -6.90 -12.26
CA LYS A 143 -0.12 -5.74 -12.16
C LYS A 143 -0.29 -5.08 -10.79
N MET A 144 -0.18 -5.89 -9.74
CA MET A 144 -0.05 -5.42 -8.35
C MET A 144 1.44 -5.50 -8.03
N VAL A 145 2.04 -4.38 -7.64
CA VAL A 145 3.46 -4.36 -7.27
C VAL A 145 3.61 -5.10 -5.95
N HIS A 146 4.63 -5.94 -5.81
CA HIS A 146 4.81 -6.77 -4.62
C HIS A 146 6.27 -6.95 -4.22
N ALA A 147 6.50 -7.38 -2.98
CA ALA A 147 7.81 -7.72 -2.43
C ALA A 147 7.70 -8.76 -1.30
N GLY A 148 8.84 -9.34 -0.88
CA GLY A 148 8.96 -10.16 0.33
C GLY A 148 8.72 -11.66 0.15
N THR A 149 8.36 -12.10 -1.05
CA THR A 149 8.51 -13.51 -1.49
C THR A 149 9.10 -13.53 -2.88
N GLY A 150 9.73 -14.64 -3.27
CA GLY A 150 10.36 -14.76 -4.58
C GLY A 150 10.60 -16.20 -4.99
N ASN A 151 11.02 -16.39 -6.24
CA ASN A 151 11.43 -17.70 -6.77
C ASN A 151 12.82 -18.15 -6.27
N ASN A 152 13.56 -17.25 -5.61
CA ASN A 152 14.80 -17.47 -4.87
C ASN A 152 15.01 -16.26 -3.93
N LEU A 153 16.06 -16.30 -3.10
CA LEU A 153 16.37 -15.27 -2.11
C LEU A 153 16.63 -13.89 -2.74
N GLY A 154 17.31 -13.85 -3.89
CA GLY A 154 17.54 -12.60 -4.63
C GLY A 154 16.25 -11.94 -5.11
N ALA A 155 15.27 -12.73 -5.56
CA ALA A 155 13.94 -12.25 -5.91
C ALA A 155 13.07 -11.93 -4.68
N ALA A 156 13.25 -12.63 -3.55
CA ALA A 156 12.47 -12.40 -2.34
C ALA A 156 12.86 -11.10 -1.62
N VAL A 157 14.16 -10.78 -1.57
CA VAL A 157 14.68 -9.53 -0.99
C VAL A 157 14.55 -8.33 -1.95
N ALA A 158 14.24 -8.54 -3.22
CA ALA A 158 14.20 -7.49 -4.23
C ALA A 158 13.11 -6.43 -3.91
N PRO A 159 13.37 -5.13 -4.18
CA PRO A 159 12.37 -4.09 -3.95
C PRO A 159 11.25 -4.12 -5.00
N GLY A 160 10.00 -4.03 -4.53
CA GLY A 160 8.84 -3.84 -5.39
C GLY A 160 8.63 -2.37 -5.73
N TYR A 161 8.91 -1.95 -6.98
CA TYR A 161 8.80 -0.55 -7.40
C TYR A 161 7.42 -0.20 -7.99
N LEU A 162 6.73 0.75 -7.37
CA LEU A 162 5.47 1.33 -7.85
C LEU A 162 5.72 2.74 -8.37
N HIS A 163 5.68 2.89 -9.70
CA HIS A 163 5.76 4.18 -10.37
C HIS A 163 4.38 4.87 -10.39
N THR A 164 4.33 6.10 -9.89
CA THR A 164 3.14 6.97 -9.93
C THR A 164 3.43 8.22 -10.79
N PRO A 165 2.43 8.99 -11.22
CA PRO A 165 2.65 10.27 -11.91
C PRO A 165 3.38 11.34 -11.08
N LYS A 166 3.62 11.10 -9.78
CA LYS A 166 4.27 12.03 -8.84
C LYS A 166 5.64 11.57 -8.33
N GLY A 167 6.07 10.35 -8.70
CA GLY A 167 7.29 9.74 -8.19
C GLY A 167 7.17 8.22 -8.03
N THR A 168 8.27 7.58 -7.67
CA THR A 168 8.40 6.13 -7.47
C THR A 168 8.45 5.80 -5.98
N VAL A 169 7.64 4.82 -5.56
CA VAL A 169 7.68 4.26 -4.21
C VAL A 169 8.17 2.82 -4.28
N ALA A 170 9.23 2.48 -3.55
CA ALA A 170 9.68 1.10 -3.38
C ALA A 170 9.04 0.45 -2.14
N LEU A 171 8.82 -0.85 -2.19
CA LEU A 171 8.50 -1.69 -1.03
C LEU A 171 9.63 -2.69 -0.78
N ILE A 172 10.16 -2.69 0.44
CA ILE A 172 10.85 -3.83 1.04
C ILE A 172 9.86 -4.52 1.98
N ALA A 173 9.79 -5.85 1.95
CA ALA A 173 8.95 -6.60 2.86
C ALA A 173 9.68 -7.86 3.36
N SER A 174 9.61 -8.12 4.66
CA SER A 174 10.24 -9.26 5.35
C SER A 174 9.29 -9.87 6.39
N ALA A 175 9.67 -11.01 6.98
CA ALA A 175 8.89 -11.67 8.03
C ALA A 175 9.79 -12.38 9.06
N SER A 176 9.33 -12.45 10.31
CA SER A 176 10.03 -13.07 11.44
C SER A 176 9.08 -13.90 12.31
N GLY A 177 9.50 -15.11 12.67
CA GLY A 177 8.75 -16.03 13.53
C GLY A 177 7.60 -16.76 12.81
N LEU A 178 7.34 -17.98 13.27
CA LEU A 178 6.34 -18.92 12.73
C LEU A 178 6.48 -19.25 11.23
N ILE A 179 7.55 -18.87 10.53
CA ILE A 179 7.77 -19.27 9.15
C ILE A 179 7.82 -20.80 9.10
N THR A 180 7.00 -21.41 8.25
CA THR A 180 6.92 -22.88 8.17
C THR A 180 8.30 -23.43 7.76
N PRO A 181 8.89 -24.43 8.45
CA PRO A 181 10.23 -24.93 8.15
C PRO A 181 10.46 -25.25 6.67
N GLY A 182 11.55 -24.71 6.13
CA GLY A 182 11.85 -24.71 4.69
C GLY A 182 11.15 -23.61 3.89
N GLY A 183 10.46 -22.66 4.54
CA GLY A 183 9.72 -21.57 3.91
C GLY A 183 10.55 -20.33 3.59
N SER A 184 11.70 -20.15 4.23
CA SER A 184 12.72 -19.16 3.87
C SER A 184 13.17 -19.35 2.42
N ALA A 185 13.35 -18.27 1.67
CA ALA A 185 13.93 -18.33 0.33
C ALA A 185 15.43 -18.68 0.40
N THR A 186 15.93 -19.52 -0.52
CA THR A 186 17.36 -19.81 -0.67
C THR A 186 17.84 -19.34 -2.05
N ALA A 187 19.13 -19.45 -2.37
CA ALA A 187 19.66 -19.08 -3.68
C ALA A 187 18.95 -19.78 -4.87
N ASP A 188 18.34 -20.94 -4.63
CA ASP A 188 17.72 -21.83 -5.60
C ASP A 188 16.24 -22.19 -5.32
N ARG A 189 15.72 -21.99 -4.09
CA ARG A 189 14.36 -22.35 -3.69
C ARG A 189 13.45 -21.13 -3.50
N PRO A 190 12.21 -21.15 -4.06
CA PRO A 190 11.18 -20.16 -3.77
C PRO A 190 10.79 -20.13 -2.28
N GLY A 191 10.54 -18.94 -1.74
CA GLY A 191 10.20 -18.75 -0.33
C GLY A 191 10.02 -17.28 0.07
N VAL A 192 10.03 -17.07 1.39
CA VAL A 192 9.86 -15.78 2.07
C VAL A 192 11.21 -15.06 2.25
N ASN A 193 11.20 -13.74 2.19
CA ASN A 193 12.28 -12.88 2.68
C ASN A 193 12.27 -12.90 4.21
N GLU A 194 12.84 -13.93 4.80
CA GLU A 194 12.89 -14.09 6.25
C GLU A 194 13.94 -13.17 6.88
N LEU A 195 13.61 -12.65 8.06
CA LEU A 195 14.55 -12.08 9.01
C LEU A 195 14.51 -12.99 10.24
N ARG A 196 15.46 -13.91 10.36
CA ARG A 196 15.57 -14.78 11.54
C ARG A 196 15.90 -13.93 12.76
N VAL A 197 15.41 -14.35 13.93
CA VAL A 197 15.61 -13.67 15.20
C VAL A 197 16.22 -14.66 16.18
N GLU A 198 17.29 -14.27 16.85
CA GLU A 198 18.07 -15.09 17.76
C GLU A 198 17.72 -14.76 19.23
N ALA A 199 17.91 -15.73 20.12
CA ALA A 199 17.77 -15.64 21.56
C ALA A 199 19.05 -16.18 22.22
N GLY A 200 20.18 -15.52 21.95
CA GLY A 200 21.51 -16.03 22.31
C GLY A 200 22.06 -16.97 21.22
N ASP A 201 22.29 -18.24 21.57
CA ASP A 201 22.86 -19.26 20.68
C ASP A 201 21.79 -20.05 19.88
N LYS A 202 20.53 -19.62 19.94
CA LYS A 202 19.37 -20.30 19.34
C LYS A 202 18.54 -19.34 18.51
N GLU A 203 17.93 -19.87 17.46
CA GLU A 203 16.86 -19.18 16.73
C GLU A 203 15.55 -19.18 17.55
N ASN A 204 14.78 -18.10 17.44
CA ASN A 204 13.49 -17.93 18.10
C ASN A 204 12.38 -17.90 17.04
N GLU A 205 11.90 -19.08 16.68
CA GLU A 205 10.79 -19.28 15.74
C GLU A 205 9.42 -18.88 16.34
N ALA A 206 9.36 -18.44 17.61
CA ALA A 206 8.13 -18.21 18.39
C ALA A 206 7.18 -19.43 18.50
N THR A 207 7.72 -20.63 18.35
CA THR A 207 7.00 -21.91 18.54
C THR A 207 6.90 -22.32 20.00
N ASP A 208 7.95 -22.06 20.77
CA ASP A 208 8.17 -22.54 22.14
C ASP A 208 8.60 -21.39 23.06
N ASP A 209 8.32 -21.49 24.36
CA ASP A 209 8.80 -20.52 25.34
C ASP A 209 10.30 -20.72 25.62
N LEU A 210 11.07 -19.63 25.70
CA LEU A 210 12.53 -19.63 25.90
C LEU A 210 12.91 -18.96 27.24
N PRO A 211 12.41 -19.46 28.40
CA PRO A 211 12.56 -18.78 29.69
C PRO A 211 14.03 -18.63 30.09
N GLY A 212 14.42 -17.40 30.42
CA GLY A 212 15.79 -17.06 30.82
C GLY A 212 16.81 -16.97 29.67
N ALA A 213 16.39 -17.11 28.41
CA ALA A 213 17.25 -16.82 27.27
C ALA A 213 17.58 -15.30 27.19
N PRO A 214 18.69 -14.91 26.51
CA PRO A 214 19.04 -13.51 26.27
C PRO A 214 17.95 -12.70 25.56
N ALA A 215 18.06 -11.37 25.64
CA ALA A 215 17.25 -10.47 24.82
C ALA A 215 17.46 -10.76 23.32
N ASN A 216 16.39 -10.66 22.55
CA ASN A 216 16.43 -11.07 21.15
C ASN A 216 17.25 -10.13 20.25
N THR A 217 17.84 -10.70 19.21
CA THR A 217 18.60 -9.96 18.20
C THR A 217 18.28 -10.47 16.80
N PRO A 218 18.03 -9.59 15.81
CA PRO A 218 18.00 -9.99 14.40
C PRO A 218 19.27 -10.72 13.97
N ASN A 219 19.13 -11.77 13.15
CA ASN A 219 20.27 -12.51 12.58
C ASN A 219 21.12 -11.61 11.68
N LEU A 220 22.44 -11.62 11.89
CA LEU A 220 23.36 -10.68 11.26
C LEU A 220 23.38 -10.76 9.72
N GLU A 221 23.29 -11.95 9.14
CA GLU A 221 23.30 -12.16 7.68
C GLU A 221 22.01 -11.63 7.05
N ASP A 222 20.85 -11.98 7.63
CA ASP A 222 19.55 -11.52 7.16
C ASP A 222 19.39 -10.00 7.31
N SER A 223 19.83 -9.44 8.44
CA SER A 223 19.84 -8.00 8.67
C SER A 223 20.71 -7.26 7.65
N GLN A 224 21.96 -7.68 7.42
CA GLN A 224 22.83 -7.05 6.43
C GLN A 224 22.20 -7.09 5.02
N ARG A 225 21.62 -8.24 4.66
CA ARG A 225 20.95 -8.48 3.37
C ARG A 225 19.71 -7.60 3.18
N ILE A 226 18.88 -7.43 4.20
CA ILE A 226 17.67 -6.59 4.14
C ILE A 226 18.03 -5.10 4.16
N LEU A 227 18.93 -4.67 5.05
CA LEU A 227 19.40 -3.27 5.11
C LEU A 227 20.09 -2.84 3.81
N GLN A 228 20.81 -3.74 3.13
CA GLN A 228 21.37 -3.45 1.81
C GLN A 228 20.26 -3.21 0.77
N SER A 229 19.22 -4.05 0.74
CA SER A 229 18.10 -3.86 -0.19
C SER A 229 17.32 -2.56 0.07
N ILE A 230 17.17 -2.14 1.33
CA ILE A 230 16.61 -0.81 1.68
C ILE A 230 17.48 0.32 1.10
N ARG A 231 18.81 0.23 1.25
CA ARG A 231 19.77 1.23 0.73
C ARG A 231 19.83 1.26 -0.80
N ASP A 232 19.69 0.12 -1.47
CA ASP A 232 19.62 0.03 -2.92
C ASP A 232 18.28 0.58 -3.45
N ALA A 233 17.16 0.23 -2.80
CA ALA A 233 15.85 0.81 -3.10
C ALA A 233 15.84 2.34 -2.95
N ARG A 234 16.54 2.88 -1.93
CA ARG A 234 16.63 4.31 -1.68
C ARG A 234 17.34 5.09 -2.78
N GLN A 235 18.18 4.45 -3.58
CA GLN A 235 18.85 5.05 -4.76
C GLN A 235 17.94 5.13 -5.99
N HIS A 236 16.81 4.42 -6.00
CA HIS A 236 15.95 4.24 -7.18
C HIS A 236 14.48 4.65 -6.95
N ALA A 237 14.12 5.06 -5.74
CA ALA A 237 12.79 5.53 -5.38
C ALA A 237 12.82 6.86 -4.59
N ASP A 238 11.79 7.67 -4.76
CA ASP A 238 11.57 8.91 -4.02
C ASP A 238 11.22 8.63 -2.55
N LEU A 239 10.56 7.49 -2.31
CA LEU A 239 10.23 6.95 -0.99
C LEU A 239 10.45 5.43 -0.96
N VAL A 240 10.92 4.91 0.17
CA VAL A 240 10.92 3.47 0.48
C VAL A 240 9.92 3.23 1.61
N ILE A 241 9.05 2.23 1.43
CA ILE A 241 8.23 1.64 2.48
C ILE A 241 8.93 0.34 2.90
N VAL A 242 9.10 0.12 4.19
CA VAL A 242 9.61 -1.14 4.75
C VAL A 242 8.48 -1.79 5.55
N TYR A 243 8.27 -3.09 5.38
CA TYR A 243 7.21 -3.85 6.04
C TYR A 243 7.78 -5.13 6.68
N GLN A 244 7.77 -5.17 8.00
CA GLN A 244 8.19 -6.33 8.78
C GLN A 244 6.97 -7.04 9.39
N HIS A 245 6.66 -8.25 8.91
CA HIS A 245 5.70 -9.15 9.56
C HIS A 245 6.34 -9.81 10.79
N ASN A 246 5.69 -9.85 11.94
CA ASN A 246 6.32 -10.37 13.16
C ASN A 246 5.41 -11.27 14.02
N HIS A 247 5.95 -12.41 14.44
CA HIS A 247 5.41 -13.25 15.51
C HIS A 247 6.36 -13.42 16.72
N VAL A 248 7.56 -12.85 16.70
CA VAL A 248 8.54 -12.95 17.79
C VAL A 248 8.28 -11.84 18.83
N PHE A 249 7.45 -12.17 19.83
CA PHE A 249 7.04 -11.29 20.93
C PHE A 249 7.88 -11.53 22.20
N GLY A 250 9.20 -11.42 22.05
CA GLY A 250 10.15 -11.76 23.11
C GLY A 250 10.45 -13.25 23.16
N ASN A 251 10.82 -13.76 24.33
CA ASN A 251 11.16 -15.17 24.56
C ASN A 251 9.94 -16.05 24.92
N HIS A 252 8.80 -15.76 24.30
CA HIS A 252 7.54 -16.49 24.46
C HIS A 252 7.04 -17.00 23.11
N SER A 253 6.43 -18.17 23.14
CA SER A 253 5.69 -18.73 22.01
C SER A 253 4.49 -17.85 21.66
N PHE A 254 4.08 -17.88 20.40
CA PHE A 254 2.85 -17.22 19.97
C PHE A 254 1.61 -17.81 20.66
N ALA A 255 1.66 -19.06 21.13
CA ALA A 255 0.58 -19.68 21.90
C ALA A 255 0.41 -18.97 23.25
N THR A 256 1.47 -18.91 24.07
CA THR A 256 1.50 -18.21 25.38
C THR A 256 1.06 -16.74 25.22
N ILE A 257 1.65 -16.03 24.26
CA ILE A 257 1.33 -14.63 23.93
C ILE A 257 -0.12 -14.43 23.44
N PHE A 258 -0.78 -15.45 22.89
CA PHE A 258 -2.18 -15.39 22.50
C PHE A 258 -3.12 -15.71 23.67
N THR A 259 -2.81 -16.72 24.48
CA THR A 259 -3.71 -17.20 25.54
C THR A 259 -3.65 -16.37 26.83
N GLU A 260 -2.51 -15.79 27.16
CA GLU A 260 -2.31 -15.10 28.45
C GLU A 260 -2.59 -13.58 28.38
N GLY A 261 -2.87 -13.04 27.18
CA GLY A 261 -3.32 -11.66 27.01
C GLY A 261 -2.27 -10.59 27.32
N MET A 262 -0.99 -10.97 27.22
CA MET A 262 0.19 -10.16 27.58
C MET A 262 0.22 -8.78 26.90
N GLU A 263 0.63 -7.73 27.63
CA GLU A 263 0.77 -6.37 27.08
C GLU A 263 1.87 -6.31 26.00
N GLU A 264 2.85 -7.20 26.12
CA GLU A 264 3.94 -7.49 25.17
C GLU A 264 3.44 -7.94 23.79
N ARG A 265 2.16 -8.34 23.66
CA ARG A 265 1.49 -8.58 22.37
C ARG A 265 1.11 -7.28 21.66
N LEU A 266 0.86 -6.21 22.41
CA LEU A 266 0.27 -4.94 21.93
C LEU A 266 1.31 -3.82 21.78
N ALA A 267 2.47 -3.95 22.42
CA ALA A 267 3.61 -3.05 22.28
C ALA A 267 4.77 -3.74 21.53
N PRO A 268 5.52 -3.04 20.65
CA PRO A 268 6.73 -3.59 20.06
C PRO A 268 7.78 -3.82 21.16
N ASN A 269 8.42 -4.98 21.15
CA ASN A 269 9.55 -5.29 22.02
C ASN A 269 10.83 -4.56 21.57
N ASP A 270 11.84 -4.53 22.43
CA ASP A 270 13.01 -3.66 22.22
C ASP A 270 13.90 -4.08 21.05
N TRP A 271 13.90 -5.36 20.67
CA TRP A 271 14.59 -5.82 19.46
C TRP A 271 13.94 -5.23 18.21
N LEU A 272 12.61 -5.25 18.11
CA LEU A 272 11.88 -4.72 16.96
C LEU A 272 11.96 -3.19 16.90
N LYS A 273 11.92 -2.50 18.05
CA LYS A 273 12.20 -1.05 18.13
C LYS A 273 13.57 -0.73 17.54
N LYS A 274 14.62 -1.44 17.99
CA LYS A 274 16.01 -1.24 17.52
C LYS A 274 16.15 -1.55 16.03
N TRP A 275 15.57 -2.66 15.58
CA TRP A 275 15.56 -3.04 14.17
C TRP A 275 14.93 -1.97 13.28
N THR A 276 13.75 -1.46 13.64
CA THR A 276 13.08 -0.41 12.85
C THR A 276 13.77 0.96 12.91
N HIS A 277 14.67 1.21 13.86
CA HIS A 277 15.63 2.32 13.75
C HIS A 277 16.73 2.03 12.72
N GLU A 278 17.30 0.82 12.71
CA GLU A 278 18.30 0.41 11.71
C GLU A 278 17.74 0.35 10.28
N GLU A 279 16.43 0.12 10.11
CA GLU A 279 15.72 0.21 8.81
C GLU A 279 15.60 1.65 8.26
N ILE A 280 15.89 2.68 9.07
CA ILE A 280 15.73 4.10 8.73
C ILE A 280 17.08 4.83 8.54
N ASP A 281 18.18 4.31 9.12
CA ASP A 281 19.53 4.91 9.16
C ASP A 281 20.47 4.51 7.98
#